data_AF-A0A8J8BL36-F1
#
_entry.id   AF-A0A8J8BL36-F1
#
_cell.length_a   1.000
_cell.length_b   1.000
_cell.length_c   1.000
_cell.angle_alpha   90.00
_cell.angle_beta   90.00
_cell.angle_gamma   90.00
#
_symmetry.space_group_name_H-M   'P 1'
#
loop_
_entity.id
_entity.type
_entity.pdbx_description
1 polymer ?
#
loop_
_entity_poly.entity_id
_entity_poly.type
_entity_poly.pdbx_seq_one_letter_code
_entity_poly.pdbx_strand_id
1 'polypeptide(L)'
;MISEPGAIEAIAKLVKKPPISADESGNIRDLNEELIEIESEERKLETALLEKGQKLEKIKTEQERKERAYEGLIGQVKTITSELEVMNDLVRESTEELGRLKGERDANAREIEVTDDRLSSERKKQLKNRRDLDNAEKLVHEMVGDSERIPRELEEYEMSLRRNNSEIEDHLSKIRGLDVRLASAKNSLEKALGEVSSVEAKLKDNEARLNALSEMQKIYVDCERLEEENSKSEKEFLRLKKCIADERDALEKNTKNSTVSDSVLGSTEQLRNPSIAARFRVYASFGQTPKSLVESGEKYSKIIQQLDLIGEETKLVSRQIEQSKSKLASCMNREGFLEAKTQSIREGIKNLGVEISDTIKSGGYEPGIISLDVPKAVEDAVATNRLKIKSERELIDSLELKKKQLIEKADELSKEETKVRDILMGEEKRFRDGLKGNVLTLQSEKKRCEDEIRALEEKLKIQKEE
;
A
#
# COMPACT_ATOMS: atom_id res chain seq x y z
N MET A 1 -38.14 -85.02 122.64
CA MET A 1 -38.81 -86.18 122.00
C MET A 1 -37.69 -87.15 121.67
N ILE A 2 -37.39 -88.24 122.38
CA ILE A 2 -38.08 -89.19 123.27
C ILE A 2 -36.98 -89.56 124.31
N SER A 3 -37.04 -89.21 125.59
CA SER A 3 -37.80 -89.87 126.69
C SER A 3 -37.64 -91.39 126.73
N GLU A 4 -36.64 -91.92 127.43
CA GLU A 4 -36.90 -93.00 128.39
C GLU A 4 -35.78 -93.19 129.45
N PRO A 5 -36.13 -93.28 130.75
CA PRO A 5 -35.22 -93.38 131.91
C PRO A 5 -35.23 -94.78 132.56
N GLY A 6 -34.22 -95.08 133.39
CA GLY A 6 -34.23 -96.19 134.36
C GLY A 6 -32.90 -96.97 134.34
N ALA A 7 -32.28 -97.37 135.45
CA ALA A 7 -32.65 -97.30 136.85
C ALA A 7 -31.37 -97.37 137.68
N ILE A 8 -31.17 -96.38 138.56
CA ILE A 8 -30.35 -96.50 139.77
C ILE A 8 -31.37 -96.71 140.88
N GLU A 9 -31.59 -97.95 141.32
CA GLU A 9 -32.36 -98.24 142.52
C GLU A 9 -31.98 -99.63 143.07
N ALA A 10 -31.79 -99.71 144.39
CA ALA A 10 -31.62 -100.92 145.21
C ALA A 10 -30.20 -101.47 145.45
N ILE A 11 -29.47 -100.77 146.32
CA ILE A 11 -28.76 -101.41 147.44
C ILE A 11 -29.77 -101.59 148.60
N ALA A 12 -29.64 -102.69 149.36
CA ALA A 12 -30.13 -102.94 150.73
C ALA A 12 -31.49 -103.66 150.93
N LYS A 13 -31.45 -105.00 150.97
CA LYS A 13 -32.06 -105.81 152.05
C LYS A 13 -31.53 -107.25 152.02
N LEU A 14 -31.19 -107.78 153.20
CA LEU A 14 -30.89 -109.19 153.56
C LEU A 14 -29.44 -109.68 153.45
N VAL A 15 -28.60 -109.24 154.39
CA VAL A 15 -27.60 -110.11 155.03
C VAL A 15 -28.24 -110.70 156.29
N LYS A 16 -28.39 -112.03 156.33
CA LYS A 16 -28.55 -112.80 157.57
C LYS A 16 -27.14 -113.09 158.13
N LYS A 17 -26.87 -112.61 159.36
CA LYS A 17 -25.85 -113.17 160.29
C LYS A 17 -26.24 -114.62 160.64
N PRO A 18 -25.30 -115.55 160.95
CA PRO A 18 -24.54 -115.56 162.22
C PRO A 18 -23.13 -116.25 162.14
N PRO A 19 -22.43 -116.53 163.27
CA PRO A 19 -21.92 -115.64 164.31
C PRO A 19 -20.37 -115.56 164.29
N ILE A 20 -19.84 -114.47 164.87
CA ILE A 20 -18.42 -114.29 165.21
C ILE A 20 -18.19 -114.92 166.59
N SER A 21 -17.25 -115.85 166.69
CA SER A 21 -16.56 -116.20 167.94
C SER A 21 -15.35 -115.29 168.12
N ALA A 22 -15.12 -114.87 169.37
CA ALA A 22 -14.20 -113.84 169.80
C ALA A 22 -12.72 -114.10 169.43
N ASP A 23 -12.13 -113.19 168.65
CA ASP A 23 -10.89 -112.45 168.92
C ASP A 23 -10.61 -111.52 167.72
N GLU A 24 -9.74 -110.51 167.89
CA GLU A 24 -9.22 -109.60 166.83
C GLU A 24 -10.05 -108.34 166.49
N SER A 25 -10.02 -107.34 167.38
CA SER A 25 -10.61 -106.00 167.19
C SER A 25 -9.63 -104.91 166.72
N GLY A 26 -8.47 -105.28 166.15
CA GLY A 26 -7.41 -104.34 165.74
C GLY A 26 -7.31 -104.01 164.24
N ASN A 27 -7.70 -104.91 163.33
CA ASN A 27 -7.32 -104.86 161.90
C ASN A 27 -8.40 -104.33 160.92
N ILE A 28 -9.61 -103.97 161.39
CA ILE A 28 -10.71 -103.53 160.51
C ILE A 28 -10.66 -102.02 160.22
N ARG A 29 -9.86 -101.26 160.98
CA ARG A 29 -9.78 -99.80 160.80
C ARG A 29 -8.92 -99.41 159.60
N ASP A 30 -7.80 -100.09 159.39
CA ASP A 30 -6.82 -99.75 158.35
C ASP A 30 -7.30 -100.09 156.93
N LEU A 31 -8.01 -101.22 156.74
CA LEU A 31 -8.60 -101.60 155.45
C LEU A 31 -9.76 -100.69 155.01
N ASN A 32 -10.43 -100.03 155.97
CA ASN A 32 -11.52 -99.11 155.66
C ASN A 32 -10.98 -97.73 155.23
N GLU A 33 -9.76 -97.37 155.64
CA GLU A 33 -9.07 -96.16 155.16
C GLU A 33 -8.52 -96.34 153.74
N GLU A 34 -7.94 -97.50 153.40
CA GLU A 34 -7.50 -97.81 152.02
C GLU A 34 -8.66 -97.83 151.01
N LEU A 35 -9.83 -98.36 151.38
CA LEU A 35 -11.00 -98.36 150.49
C LEU A 35 -11.51 -96.94 150.22
N ILE A 36 -11.49 -96.07 151.25
CA ILE A 36 -11.83 -94.65 151.09
C ILE A 36 -10.82 -93.95 150.20
N GLU A 37 -9.54 -94.30 150.29
CA GLU A 37 -8.47 -93.71 149.47
C GLU A 37 -8.58 -94.14 148.00
N ILE A 38 -8.87 -95.42 147.74
CA ILE A 38 -9.14 -95.95 146.39
C ILE A 38 -10.40 -95.33 145.79
N GLU A 39 -11.51 -95.25 146.51
CA GLU A 39 -12.72 -94.58 146.02
C GLU A 39 -12.48 -93.07 145.79
N SER A 40 -11.61 -92.44 146.57
CA SER A 40 -11.17 -91.06 146.34
C SER A 40 -10.32 -90.94 145.08
N GLU A 41 -9.40 -91.87 144.83
CA GLU A 41 -8.57 -91.90 143.62
C GLU A 41 -9.37 -92.25 142.37
N GLU A 42 -10.35 -93.15 142.47
CA GLU A 42 -11.28 -93.47 141.41
C GLU A 42 -12.13 -92.25 141.05
N ARG A 43 -12.68 -91.54 142.05
CA ARG A 43 -13.37 -90.25 141.80
C ARG A 43 -12.44 -89.20 141.20
N LYS A 44 -11.17 -89.12 141.63
CA LYS A 44 -10.18 -88.19 141.04
C LYS A 44 -9.87 -88.56 139.58
N LEU A 45 -9.75 -89.85 139.26
CA LEU A 45 -9.53 -90.34 137.90
C LEU A 45 -10.75 -90.13 137.01
N GLU A 46 -11.94 -90.37 137.54
CA GLU A 46 -13.21 -90.13 136.85
C GLU A 46 -13.39 -88.63 136.56
N THR A 47 -13.07 -87.78 137.54
CA THR A 47 -13.06 -86.31 137.35
C THR A 47 -12.01 -85.89 136.32
N ALA A 48 -10.81 -86.47 136.35
CA ALA A 48 -9.74 -86.18 135.39
C ALA A 48 -10.06 -86.68 133.97
N LEU A 49 -10.75 -87.81 133.83
CA LEU A 49 -11.26 -88.33 132.56
C LEU A 49 -12.38 -87.46 132.02
N LEU A 50 -13.30 -87.01 132.88
CA LEU A 50 -14.35 -86.08 132.51
C LEU A 50 -13.78 -84.73 132.07
N GLU A 51 -12.78 -84.20 132.79
CA GLU A 51 -12.04 -82.98 132.40
C GLU A 51 -11.27 -83.15 131.08
N LYS A 52 -10.61 -84.30 130.87
CA LYS A 52 -9.91 -84.59 129.61
C LYS A 52 -10.90 -84.77 128.45
N GLY A 53 -12.04 -85.42 128.69
CA GLY A 53 -13.14 -85.53 127.73
C GLY A 53 -13.69 -84.17 127.34
N GLN A 54 -13.94 -83.30 128.32
CA GLN A 54 -14.36 -81.91 128.07
C GLN A 54 -13.29 -81.10 127.31
N LYS A 55 -12.00 -81.28 127.61
CA LYS A 55 -10.90 -80.65 126.86
C LYS A 55 -10.82 -81.16 125.42
N LEU A 56 -11.00 -82.46 125.21
CA LEU A 56 -11.02 -83.08 123.89
C LEU A 56 -12.19 -82.56 123.05
N GLU A 57 -13.37 -82.45 123.66
CA GLU A 57 -14.56 -81.91 122.99
C GLU A 57 -14.42 -80.41 122.67
N LYS A 58 -13.77 -79.63 123.54
CA LYS A 58 -13.37 -78.24 123.23
C LYS A 58 -12.38 -78.16 122.07
N ILE A 59 -11.39 -79.05 122.01
CA ILE A 59 -10.43 -79.11 120.90
C ILE A 59 -11.15 -79.49 119.60
N LYS A 60 -12.05 -80.47 119.64
CA LYS A 60 -12.81 -80.92 118.48
C LYS A 60 -13.73 -79.83 117.94
N THR A 61 -14.49 -79.17 118.81
CA THR A 61 -15.37 -78.05 118.42
C THR A 61 -14.59 -76.86 117.88
N GLU A 62 -13.39 -76.58 118.40
CA GLU A 62 -12.49 -75.55 117.87
C GLU A 62 -11.89 -75.95 116.51
N GLN A 63 -11.54 -77.22 116.33
CA GLN A 63 -11.09 -77.76 115.04
C GLN A 63 -12.19 -77.66 113.99
N GLU A 64 -13.42 -78.08 114.30
CA GLU A 64 -14.59 -77.93 113.42
C GLU A 64 -14.91 -76.46 113.13
N ARG A 65 -14.62 -75.55 114.06
CA ARG A 65 -14.72 -74.10 113.83
C ARG A 65 -13.68 -73.62 112.83
N LYS A 66 -12.43 -74.07 112.96
CA LYS A 66 -11.33 -73.73 112.04
C LYS A 66 -11.54 -74.33 110.66
N GLU A 67 -12.01 -75.57 110.56
CA GLU A 67 -12.35 -76.22 109.29
C GLU A 67 -13.44 -75.45 108.55
N ARG A 68 -14.53 -75.05 109.24
CA ARG A 68 -15.54 -74.15 108.65
C ARG A 68 -14.97 -72.80 108.23
N ALA A 69 -14.05 -72.23 109.00
CA ALA A 69 -13.37 -70.99 108.63
C ALA A 69 -12.49 -71.18 107.38
N TYR A 70 -11.76 -72.29 107.27
CA TYR A 70 -10.96 -72.63 106.10
C TYR A 70 -11.82 -72.87 104.86
N GLU A 71 -12.94 -73.57 104.98
CA GLU A 71 -13.90 -73.73 103.88
C GLU A 71 -14.46 -72.38 103.42
N GLY A 72 -14.78 -71.49 104.37
CA GLY A 72 -15.18 -70.12 104.09
C GLY A 72 -14.10 -69.34 103.31
N LEU A 73 -12.84 -69.43 103.75
CA LEU A 73 -11.70 -68.81 103.06
C LEU A 73 -11.47 -69.40 101.66
N ILE A 74 -11.59 -70.73 101.48
CA ILE A 74 -11.50 -71.37 100.17
C ILE A 74 -12.60 -70.86 99.24
N GLY A 75 -13.83 -70.68 99.74
CA GLY A 75 -14.92 -70.08 99.00
C GLY A 75 -14.62 -68.64 98.56
N GLN A 76 -14.05 -67.82 99.46
CA GLN A 76 -13.60 -66.46 99.13
C GLN A 76 -12.49 -66.45 98.07
N VAL A 77 -11.48 -67.33 98.19
CA VAL A 77 -10.40 -67.46 97.21
C VAL A 77 -10.96 -67.82 95.84
N LYS A 78 -11.88 -68.79 95.74
CA LYS A 78 -12.52 -69.13 94.46
C LYS A 78 -13.27 -67.96 93.84
N THR A 79 -13.97 -67.18 94.66
CA THR A 79 -14.69 -65.98 94.21
C THR A 79 -13.70 -64.94 93.66
N ILE A 80 -12.63 -64.65 94.40
CA ILE A 80 -11.57 -63.73 93.99
C ILE A 80 -10.89 -64.21 92.70
N THR A 81 -10.61 -65.52 92.56
CA THR A 81 -10.03 -66.08 91.34
C THR A 81 -10.95 -65.86 90.13
N SER A 82 -12.25 -66.12 90.27
CA SER A 82 -13.21 -65.87 89.17
C SER A 82 -13.33 -64.39 88.81
N GLU A 83 -13.29 -63.49 89.79
CA GLU A 83 -13.29 -62.04 89.55
C GLU A 83 -12.02 -61.58 88.84
N LEU A 84 -10.86 -62.15 89.20
CA LEU A 84 -9.59 -61.88 88.51
C LEU A 84 -9.57 -62.40 87.07
N GLU A 85 -10.18 -63.55 86.79
CA GLU A 85 -10.33 -64.06 85.42
C GLU A 85 -11.17 -63.12 84.56
N VAL A 86 -12.33 -62.68 85.07
CA VAL A 86 -13.18 -61.69 84.40
C VAL A 86 -12.43 -60.37 84.19
N MET A 87 -11.68 -59.92 85.19
CA MET A 87 -10.89 -58.70 85.09
C MET A 87 -9.78 -58.82 84.03
N ASN A 88 -9.10 -59.97 83.96
CA ASN A 88 -8.08 -60.23 82.94
C ASN A 88 -8.69 -60.24 81.53
N ASP A 89 -9.87 -60.81 81.36
CA ASP A 89 -10.58 -60.78 80.08
C ASP A 89 -10.95 -59.34 79.68
N LEU A 90 -11.46 -58.53 80.61
CA LEU A 90 -11.76 -57.11 80.36
C LEU A 90 -10.51 -56.29 80.01
N VAL A 91 -9.38 -56.56 80.66
CA VAL A 91 -8.10 -55.91 80.36
C VAL A 91 -7.61 -56.31 78.96
N ARG A 92 -7.74 -57.59 78.61
CA ARG A 92 -7.38 -58.09 77.28
C ARG A 92 -8.24 -57.44 76.19
N GLU A 93 -9.56 -57.44 76.35
CA GLU A 93 -10.49 -56.80 75.41
C GLU A 93 -10.20 -55.29 75.28
N SER A 94 -9.98 -54.59 76.39
CA SER A 94 -9.62 -53.17 76.38
C SER A 94 -8.29 -52.91 75.67
N THR A 95 -7.32 -53.82 75.78
CA THR A 95 -6.01 -53.69 75.12
C THR A 95 -6.13 -53.90 73.62
N GLU A 96 -6.93 -54.89 73.18
CA GLU A 96 -7.23 -55.13 71.77
C GLU A 96 -7.96 -53.93 71.16
N GLU A 97 -8.94 -53.38 71.87
CA GLU A 97 -9.70 -52.20 71.43
C GLU A 97 -8.82 -50.95 71.35
N LEU A 98 -7.92 -50.72 72.32
CA LEU A 98 -6.92 -49.64 72.24
C LEU A 98 -6.00 -49.80 71.03
N GLY A 99 -5.61 -51.03 70.70
CA GLY A 99 -4.83 -51.34 69.49
C GLY A 99 -5.59 -50.97 68.21
N ARG A 100 -6.86 -51.37 68.14
CA ARG A 100 -7.77 -51.06 67.01
C ARG A 100 -7.96 -49.55 66.84
N LEU A 101 -8.30 -48.84 67.91
CA LEU A 101 -8.48 -47.39 67.92
C LEU A 101 -7.21 -46.63 67.55
N LYS A 102 -6.03 -47.12 67.97
CA LYS A 102 -4.75 -46.55 67.55
C LYS A 102 -4.54 -46.71 66.04
N GLY A 103 -4.87 -47.87 65.48
CA GLY A 103 -4.83 -48.12 64.04
C GLY A 103 -5.74 -47.18 63.26
N GLU A 104 -6.97 -46.97 63.72
CA GLU A 104 -7.92 -46.02 63.13
C GLU A 104 -7.41 -44.58 63.21
N ARG A 105 -6.87 -44.17 64.35
CA ARG A 105 -6.28 -42.84 64.53
C ARG A 105 -5.13 -42.60 63.54
N ASP A 106 -4.24 -43.58 63.38
CA ASP A 106 -3.09 -43.47 62.48
C ASP A 106 -3.51 -43.56 60.99
N ALA A 107 -4.63 -44.22 60.67
CA ALA A 107 -5.24 -44.16 59.34
C ALA A 107 -5.85 -42.78 59.07
N ASN A 108 -6.65 -42.26 59.99
CA ASN A 108 -7.26 -40.93 59.90
C ASN A 108 -6.19 -39.82 59.80
N ALA A 109 -5.09 -39.94 60.54
CA ALA A 109 -3.97 -38.99 60.45
C ALA A 109 -3.36 -38.94 59.04
N ARG A 110 -3.21 -40.11 58.38
CA ARG A 110 -2.73 -40.19 56.99
C ARG A 110 -3.73 -39.61 56.00
N GLU A 111 -5.03 -39.83 56.21
CA GLU A 111 -6.07 -39.20 55.37
C GLU A 111 -6.05 -37.68 55.50
N ILE A 112 -5.88 -37.15 56.71
CA ILE A 112 -5.73 -35.71 56.96
C ILE A 112 -4.53 -35.15 56.19
N GLU A 113 -3.37 -35.80 56.26
CA GLU A 113 -2.16 -35.37 55.53
C GLU A 113 -2.40 -35.32 54.01
N VAL A 114 -2.99 -36.38 53.44
CA VAL A 114 -3.33 -36.42 52.00
C VAL A 114 -4.31 -35.30 51.63
N THR A 115 -5.30 -35.02 52.49
CA THR A 115 -6.25 -33.93 52.23
C THR A 115 -5.60 -32.55 52.31
N ASP A 116 -4.63 -32.34 53.22
CA ASP A 116 -3.90 -31.08 53.35
C ASP A 116 -2.98 -30.83 52.15
N ASP A 117 -2.29 -31.86 51.66
CA ASP A 117 -1.52 -31.80 50.41
C ASP A 117 -2.40 -31.45 49.22
N ARG A 118 -3.59 -32.06 49.13
CA ARG A 118 -4.57 -31.74 48.09
C ARG A 118 -5.02 -30.28 48.19
N LEU A 119 -5.34 -29.78 49.39
CA LEU A 119 -5.71 -28.39 49.62
C LEU A 119 -4.58 -27.42 49.25
N SER A 120 -3.33 -27.76 49.58
CA SER A 120 -2.13 -26.98 49.22
C SER A 120 -1.96 -26.90 47.69
N SER A 121 -2.14 -28.02 46.98
CA SER A 121 -2.07 -28.05 45.52
C SER A 121 -3.17 -27.20 44.87
N GLU A 122 -4.39 -27.23 45.42
CA GLU A 122 -5.53 -26.49 44.89
C GLU A 122 -5.39 -24.98 45.12
N ARG A 123 -4.86 -24.58 46.29
CA ARG A 123 -4.51 -23.17 46.57
C ARG A 123 -3.48 -22.63 45.57
N LYS A 124 -2.47 -23.44 45.21
CA LYS A 124 -1.48 -23.05 44.18
C LYS A 124 -2.13 -22.86 42.81
N LYS A 125 -3.07 -23.73 42.41
CA LYS A 125 -3.83 -23.56 41.17
C LYS A 125 -4.70 -22.30 41.20
N GLN A 126 -5.41 -22.05 42.30
CA GLN A 126 -6.22 -20.83 42.46
C GLN A 126 -5.36 -19.56 42.35
N LEU A 127 -4.17 -19.55 42.94
CA LEU A 127 -3.24 -18.43 42.82
C LEU A 127 -2.79 -18.21 41.37
N LYS A 128 -2.52 -19.28 40.63
CA LYS A 128 -2.19 -19.20 39.21
C LYS A 128 -3.37 -18.62 38.41
N ASN A 129 -4.56 -19.20 38.58
CA ASN A 129 -5.77 -18.72 37.90
C ASN A 129 -6.06 -17.26 38.19
N ARG A 130 -5.80 -16.79 39.42
CA ARG A 130 -5.95 -15.37 39.79
C ARG A 130 -4.99 -14.47 39.02
N ARG A 131 -3.72 -14.88 38.86
CA ARG A 131 -2.76 -14.12 38.03
C ARG A 131 -3.16 -14.09 36.56
N ASP A 132 -3.64 -15.21 36.04
CA ASP A 132 -4.10 -15.31 34.66
C ASP A 132 -5.33 -14.42 34.43
N LEU A 133 -6.24 -14.34 35.41
CA LEU A 133 -7.37 -13.41 35.41
C LEU A 133 -6.91 -11.94 35.44
N ASP A 134 -6.00 -11.57 36.35
CA ASP A 134 -5.47 -10.21 36.45
C ASP A 134 -4.79 -9.76 35.13
N ASN A 135 -4.11 -10.68 34.44
CA ASN A 135 -3.51 -10.42 33.13
C ASN A 135 -4.56 -10.26 32.03
N ALA A 136 -5.62 -11.09 32.04
CA ALA A 136 -6.72 -10.96 31.10
C ALA A 136 -7.48 -9.64 31.30
N GLU A 137 -7.70 -9.21 32.55
CA GLU A 137 -8.32 -7.92 32.87
C GLU A 137 -7.52 -6.74 32.34
N LYS A 138 -6.18 -6.77 32.45
CA LYS A 138 -5.30 -5.76 31.84
C LYS A 138 -5.46 -5.69 30.33
N LEU A 139 -5.47 -6.85 29.65
CA LEU A 139 -5.64 -6.91 28.20
C LEU A 139 -7.02 -6.37 27.78
N VAL A 140 -8.08 -6.69 28.53
CA VAL A 140 -9.41 -6.14 28.28
C VAL A 140 -9.43 -4.62 28.47
N HIS A 141 -8.79 -4.09 29.50
CA HIS A 141 -8.68 -2.63 29.70
C HIS A 141 -7.92 -1.94 28.56
N GLU A 142 -6.84 -2.54 28.05
CA GLU A 142 -6.12 -2.05 26.88
C GLU A 142 -7.01 -2.06 25.63
N MET A 143 -7.70 -3.17 25.36
CA MET A 143 -8.63 -3.30 24.24
C MET A 143 -9.79 -2.29 24.31
N VAL A 144 -10.33 -2.03 25.51
CA VAL A 144 -11.36 -1.00 25.71
C VAL A 144 -10.78 0.39 25.43
N GLY A 145 -9.55 0.68 25.88
CA GLY A 145 -8.86 1.92 25.57
C GLY A 145 -8.68 2.13 24.06
N ASP A 146 -8.25 1.10 23.35
CA ASP A 146 -8.14 1.13 21.88
C ASP A 146 -9.50 1.29 21.21
N SER A 147 -10.54 0.60 21.72
CA SER A 147 -11.91 0.71 21.22
C SER A 147 -12.50 2.11 21.39
N GLU A 148 -12.03 2.91 22.35
CA GLU A 148 -12.44 4.31 22.51
C GLU A 148 -11.59 5.27 21.65
N ARG A 149 -10.32 4.94 21.43
CA ARG A 149 -9.37 5.75 20.67
C ARG A 149 -9.63 5.68 19.17
N ILE A 150 -9.80 4.47 18.63
CA ILE A 150 -9.96 4.23 17.18
C ILE A 150 -11.14 5.03 16.58
N PRO A 151 -12.34 5.06 17.20
CA PRO A 151 -13.46 5.86 16.69
C PRO A 151 -13.17 7.36 16.64
N ARG A 152 -12.42 7.91 17.59
CA ARG A 152 -12.04 9.34 17.58
C ARG A 152 -11.09 9.64 16.43
N GLU A 153 -10.09 8.80 16.21
CA GLU A 153 -9.17 8.94 15.07
C GLU A 153 -9.94 8.82 13.74
N LEU A 154 -10.91 7.89 13.64
CA LEU A 154 -11.79 7.77 12.47
C LEU A 154 -12.63 9.03 12.24
N GLU A 155 -13.21 9.61 13.30
CA GLU A 155 -13.97 10.87 13.20
C GLU A 155 -13.10 12.04 12.73
N GLU A 156 -11.86 12.13 13.20
CA GLU A 156 -10.88 13.12 12.73
C GLU A 156 -10.55 12.93 11.24
N TYR A 157 -10.32 11.69 10.81
CA TYR A 157 -10.10 11.38 9.39
C TYR A 157 -11.32 11.70 8.53
N GLU A 158 -12.53 11.38 8.99
CA GLU A 158 -13.77 11.74 8.29
C GLU A 158 -13.95 13.26 8.15
N MET A 159 -13.65 14.02 9.21
CA MET A 159 -13.67 15.48 9.15
C MET A 159 -12.64 16.02 8.15
N SER A 160 -11.44 15.45 8.14
CA SER A 160 -10.39 15.81 7.17
C SER A 160 -10.82 15.54 5.73
N LEU A 161 -11.42 14.37 5.47
CA LEU A 161 -11.98 14.02 4.16
C LEU A 161 -13.10 14.96 3.72
N ARG A 162 -14.00 15.35 4.63
CA ARG A 162 -15.06 16.32 4.33
C ARG A 162 -14.49 17.69 3.95
N ARG A 163 -13.46 18.17 4.65
CA ARG A 163 -12.77 19.43 4.31
C ARG A 163 -12.12 19.35 2.94
N ASN A 164 -11.36 18.29 2.68
CA ASN A 164 -10.69 18.10 1.38
C ASN A 164 -11.70 18.01 0.23
N ASN A 165 -12.84 17.32 0.41
CA ASN A 165 -13.88 17.27 -0.61
C ASN A 165 -14.47 18.66 -0.89
N SER A 166 -14.70 19.48 0.15
CA SER A 166 -15.16 20.86 -0.03
C SER A 166 -14.13 21.72 -0.77
N GLU A 167 -12.84 21.55 -0.51
CA GLU A 167 -11.77 22.26 -1.23
C GLU A 167 -11.70 21.83 -2.70
N ILE A 168 -11.85 20.53 -2.99
CA ILE A 168 -11.91 20.00 -4.35
C ILE A 168 -13.11 20.61 -5.11
N GLU A 169 -14.28 20.71 -4.48
CA GLU A 169 -15.47 21.32 -5.11
C GLU A 169 -15.26 22.81 -5.43
N ASP A 170 -14.61 23.55 -4.54
CA ASP A 170 -14.24 24.95 -4.78
C ASP A 170 -13.23 25.07 -5.94
N HIS A 171 -12.21 24.23 -5.96
CA HIS A 171 -11.24 24.17 -7.06
C HIS A 171 -11.89 23.82 -8.41
N LEU A 172 -12.81 22.85 -8.44
CA LEU A 172 -13.56 22.50 -9.64
C LEU A 172 -14.42 23.67 -10.14
N SER A 173 -15.03 24.42 -9.21
CA SER A 173 -15.80 25.62 -9.55
C SER A 173 -14.91 26.72 -10.15
N LYS A 174 -13.71 26.92 -9.61
CA LYS A 174 -12.70 27.84 -10.17
C LYS A 174 -12.24 27.41 -11.57
N ILE A 175 -11.97 26.11 -11.79
CA ILE A 175 -11.59 25.57 -13.09
C ILE A 175 -12.68 25.83 -14.13
N ARG A 176 -13.94 25.51 -13.82
CA ARG A 176 -15.08 25.80 -14.71
C ARG A 176 -15.19 27.29 -15.04
N GLY A 177 -14.95 28.15 -14.04
CA GLY A 177 -14.91 29.61 -14.25
C GLY A 177 -13.80 30.06 -15.21
N LEU A 178 -12.61 29.43 -15.13
CA LEU A 178 -11.51 29.67 -16.06
C LEU A 178 -11.82 29.17 -17.46
N ASP A 179 -12.46 28.01 -17.63
CA ASP A 179 -12.85 27.47 -18.93
C ASP A 179 -13.79 28.42 -19.69
N VAL A 180 -14.77 29.01 -18.98
CA VAL A 180 -15.68 30.01 -19.56
C VAL A 180 -14.90 31.26 -20.01
N ARG A 181 -13.97 31.76 -19.18
CA ARG A 181 -13.13 32.91 -19.53
C ARG A 181 -12.23 32.61 -20.73
N LEU A 182 -11.65 31.41 -20.80
CA LEU A 182 -10.82 30.96 -21.91
C LEU A 182 -11.63 30.91 -23.21
N ALA A 183 -12.84 30.34 -23.18
CA ALA A 183 -13.73 30.31 -24.33
C ALA A 183 -14.10 31.73 -24.81
N SER A 184 -14.41 32.64 -23.89
CA SER A 184 -14.69 34.05 -24.21
C SER A 184 -13.48 34.76 -24.83
N ALA A 185 -12.28 34.53 -24.27
CA ALA A 185 -11.03 35.10 -24.79
C ALA A 185 -10.72 34.57 -26.20
N LYS A 186 -10.92 33.26 -26.43
CA LYS A 186 -10.75 32.64 -27.74
C LYS A 186 -11.68 33.24 -28.79
N ASN A 187 -12.97 33.40 -28.48
CA ASN A 187 -13.93 34.02 -29.41
C ASN A 187 -13.57 35.48 -29.72
N SER A 188 -13.08 36.21 -28.72
CA SER A 188 -12.63 37.60 -28.91
C SER A 188 -11.39 37.67 -29.81
N LEU A 189 -10.46 36.74 -29.65
CA LEU A 189 -9.28 36.62 -30.50
C LEU A 189 -9.65 36.27 -31.94
N GLU A 190 -10.55 35.30 -32.16
CA GLU A 190 -11.04 34.94 -33.50
C GLU A 190 -11.71 36.13 -34.19
N LYS A 191 -12.51 36.91 -33.46
CA LYS A 191 -13.09 38.16 -33.98
C LYS A 191 -12.02 39.17 -34.36
N ALA A 192 -11.05 39.41 -33.49
CA ALA A 192 -9.95 40.35 -33.75
C ALA A 192 -9.12 39.92 -34.97
N LEU A 193 -8.85 38.61 -35.13
CA LEU A 193 -8.16 38.09 -36.31
C LEU A 193 -8.96 38.34 -37.60
N GLY A 194 -10.29 38.15 -37.57
CA GLY A 194 -11.16 38.48 -38.70
C GLY A 194 -11.14 39.96 -39.06
N GLU A 195 -11.14 40.85 -38.06
CA GLU A 195 -11.00 42.29 -38.26
C GLU A 195 -9.64 42.66 -38.86
N VAL A 196 -8.55 42.07 -38.37
CA VAL A 196 -7.19 42.27 -38.92
C VAL A 196 -7.13 41.84 -40.39
N SER A 197 -7.63 40.65 -40.75
CA SER A 197 -7.66 40.21 -42.15
C SER A 197 -8.47 41.14 -43.05
N SER A 198 -9.57 41.73 -42.54
CA SER A 198 -10.33 42.74 -43.27
C SER A 198 -9.53 44.03 -43.50
N VAL A 199 -8.82 44.49 -42.48
CA VAL A 199 -7.94 45.67 -42.58
C VAL A 199 -6.78 45.42 -43.56
N GLU A 200 -6.16 44.24 -43.52
CA GLU A 200 -5.10 43.86 -44.45
C GLU A 200 -5.60 43.85 -45.91
N ALA A 201 -6.81 43.35 -46.16
CA ALA A 201 -7.42 43.40 -47.49
C ALA A 201 -7.62 44.84 -47.96
N LYS A 202 -8.17 45.70 -47.11
CA LYS A 202 -8.33 47.14 -47.40
C LYS A 202 -7.00 47.84 -47.64
N LEU A 203 -5.95 47.45 -46.91
CA LEU A 203 -4.61 47.99 -47.09
C LEU A 203 -4.07 47.62 -48.48
N LYS A 204 -4.20 46.35 -48.90
CA LYS A 204 -3.80 45.90 -50.25
C LYS A 204 -4.56 46.62 -51.36
N ASP A 205 -5.86 46.84 -51.17
CA ASP A 205 -6.66 47.62 -52.12
C ASP A 205 -6.18 49.07 -52.20
N ASN A 206 -5.86 49.69 -51.05
CA ASN A 206 -5.31 51.03 -51.01
C ASN A 206 -3.91 51.11 -51.64
N GLU A 207 -3.04 50.13 -51.41
CA GLU A 207 -1.74 50.02 -52.07
C GLU A 207 -1.90 49.93 -53.59
N ALA A 208 -2.84 49.12 -54.08
CA ALA A 208 -3.15 49.02 -55.50
C ALA A 208 -3.62 50.36 -56.08
N ARG A 209 -4.50 51.08 -55.37
CA ARG A 209 -4.95 52.43 -55.77
C ARG A 209 -3.82 53.44 -55.79
N LEU A 210 -2.92 53.39 -54.81
CA LEU A 210 -1.78 54.30 -54.72
C LEU A 210 -0.78 54.05 -55.85
N ASN A 211 -0.55 52.78 -56.20
CA ASN A 211 0.23 52.41 -57.39
C ASN A 211 -0.41 52.95 -58.68
N ALA A 212 -1.72 52.83 -58.85
CA ALA A 212 -2.43 53.38 -60.00
C ALA A 212 -2.32 54.91 -60.08
N LEU A 213 -2.41 55.62 -58.94
CA LEU A 213 -2.18 57.07 -58.88
C LEU A 213 -0.74 57.43 -59.26
N SER A 214 0.25 56.65 -58.80
CA SER A 214 1.66 56.84 -59.19
C SER A 214 1.87 56.65 -60.70
N GLU A 215 1.17 55.70 -61.33
CA GLU A 215 1.19 55.54 -62.78
C GLU A 215 0.53 56.70 -63.52
N MET A 216 -0.62 57.19 -63.03
CA MET A 216 -1.25 58.41 -63.57
C MET A 216 -0.33 59.62 -63.48
N GLN A 217 0.41 59.78 -62.38
CA GLN A 217 1.37 60.88 -62.24
C GLN A 217 2.49 60.78 -63.29
N LYS A 218 2.97 59.57 -63.61
CA LYS A 218 3.95 59.38 -64.69
C LYS A 218 3.37 59.78 -66.05
N ILE A 219 2.13 59.36 -66.34
CA ILE A 219 1.43 59.73 -67.57
C ILE A 219 1.28 61.24 -67.67
N TYR A 220 0.94 61.92 -66.56
CA TYR A 220 0.83 63.37 -66.55
C TYR A 220 2.15 64.07 -66.90
N VAL A 221 3.27 63.63 -66.31
CA VAL A 221 4.61 64.15 -66.65
C VAL A 221 4.97 63.85 -68.11
N ASP A 222 4.63 62.66 -68.61
CA ASP A 222 4.83 62.32 -70.02
C ASP A 222 3.99 63.20 -70.96
N CYS A 223 2.75 63.53 -70.58
CA CYS A 223 1.88 64.46 -71.30
C CYS A 223 2.47 65.87 -71.33
N GLU A 224 2.92 66.41 -70.19
CA GLU A 224 3.59 67.72 -70.16
C GLU A 224 4.82 67.76 -71.07
N ARG A 225 5.63 66.69 -71.08
CA ARG A 225 6.77 66.56 -71.98
C ARG A 225 6.35 66.52 -73.45
N LEU A 226 5.31 65.76 -73.79
CA LEU A 226 4.77 65.70 -75.15
C LEU A 226 4.18 67.04 -75.60
N GLU A 227 3.54 67.80 -74.72
CA GLU A 227 3.09 69.16 -75.00
C GLU A 227 4.27 70.11 -75.28
N GLU A 228 5.37 69.98 -74.52
CA GLU A 228 6.59 70.75 -74.76
C GLU A 228 7.25 70.37 -76.10
N GLU A 229 7.33 69.08 -76.41
CA GLU A 229 7.81 68.57 -77.70
C GLU A 229 6.92 69.05 -78.85
N ASN A 230 5.60 68.98 -78.70
CA ASN A 230 4.66 69.47 -79.70
C ASN A 230 4.80 71.00 -79.91
N SER A 231 5.00 71.78 -78.84
CA SER A 231 5.31 73.22 -78.95
C SER A 231 6.61 73.49 -79.70
N LYS A 232 7.64 72.66 -79.49
CA LYS A 232 8.91 72.74 -80.26
C LYS A 232 8.67 72.39 -81.73
N SER A 233 7.97 71.28 -82.02
CA SER A 233 7.61 70.86 -83.36
C SER A 233 6.73 71.87 -84.08
N GLU A 234 5.80 72.54 -83.39
CA GLU A 234 4.96 73.59 -83.98
C GLU A 234 5.78 74.84 -84.32
N LYS A 235 6.74 75.22 -83.47
CA LYS A 235 7.71 76.29 -83.79
C LYS A 235 8.60 75.91 -84.97
N GLU A 236 9.06 74.67 -85.05
CA GLU A 236 9.81 74.17 -86.21
C GLU A 236 8.95 74.11 -87.47
N PHE A 237 7.70 73.67 -87.36
CA PHE A 237 6.75 73.68 -88.46
C PHE A 237 6.49 75.09 -88.96
N LEU A 238 6.36 76.09 -88.08
CA LEU A 238 6.26 77.50 -88.47
C LEU A 238 7.53 78.00 -89.15
N ARG A 239 8.72 77.61 -88.68
CA ARG A 239 10.00 77.90 -89.34
C ARG A 239 10.07 77.25 -90.72
N LEU A 240 9.73 75.98 -90.84
CA LEU A 240 9.69 75.24 -92.10
C LEU A 240 8.63 75.80 -93.05
N LYS A 241 7.45 76.17 -92.57
CA LYS A 241 6.42 76.83 -93.37
C LYS A 241 6.91 78.17 -93.90
N LYS A 242 7.67 78.91 -93.10
CA LYS A 242 8.37 80.12 -93.54
C LYS A 242 9.45 79.78 -94.58
N CYS A 243 10.32 78.79 -94.32
CA CYS A 243 11.32 78.34 -95.28
C CYS A 243 10.69 77.82 -96.58
N ILE A 244 9.56 77.12 -96.53
CA ILE A 244 8.78 76.67 -97.68
C ILE A 244 8.11 77.85 -98.36
N ALA A 245 7.66 78.88 -97.65
CA ALA A 245 7.19 80.11 -98.29
C ALA A 245 8.34 80.84 -98.99
N ASP A 246 9.50 80.95 -98.34
CA ASP A 246 10.72 81.54 -98.91
C ASP A 246 11.24 80.69 -100.09
N GLU A 247 11.21 79.36 -99.99
CA GLU A 247 11.55 78.40 -101.04
C GLU A 247 10.48 78.32 -102.09
N ARG A 248 9.20 78.54 -101.78
CA ARG A 248 8.09 78.65 -102.74
C ARG A 248 8.18 79.97 -103.46
N ASP A 249 8.64 81.05 -102.85
CA ASP A 249 8.94 82.32 -103.52
C ASP A 249 10.22 82.17 -104.38
N ALA A 250 11.21 81.40 -103.90
CA ALA A 250 12.40 81.04 -104.66
C ALA A 250 12.09 80.03 -105.78
N LEU A 251 11.12 79.13 -105.57
CA LEU A 251 10.56 78.20 -106.53
C LEU A 251 9.54 78.90 -107.40
N GLU A 252 8.83 79.95 -107.02
CA GLU A 252 8.00 80.74 -107.93
C GLU A 252 8.91 81.59 -108.85
N LYS A 253 10.14 81.87 -108.37
CA LYS A 253 11.28 82.28 -109.21
C LYS A 253 11.92 81.14 -110.02
N ASN A 254 11.90 79.88 -109.57
CA ASN A 254 12.57 78.73 -110.22
C ASN A 254 11.65 77.70 -110.91
N THR A 255 10.33 77.80 -110.79
CA THR A 255 9.27 76.99 -111.44
C THR A 255 8.96 77.58 -112.81
N LYS A 256 10.06 77.88 -113.50
CA LYS A 256 10.23 77.48 -114.90
C LYS A 256 10.68 76.03 -115.05
N ASN A 257 11.07 75.29 -113.99
CA ASN A 257 11.55 73.92 -114.16
C ASN A 257 11.10 72.96 -113.03
N SER A 258 10.37 71.92 -113.43
CA SER A 258 10.46 70.52 -112.97
C SER A 258 9.96 70.11 -111.56
N THR A 259 8.75 69.52 -111.55
CA THR A 259 8.35 68.15 -111.12
C THR A 259 9.09 67.35 -110.00
N VAL A 260 8.29 66.89 -109.01
CA VAL A 260 8.02 65.46 -108.57
C VAL A 260 8.40 64.99 -107.14
N SER A 261 7.34 64.77 -106.34
CA SER A 261 6.92 63.62 -105.47
C SER A 261 7.61 63.16 -104.16
N ASP A 262 6.81 63.21 -103.07
CA ASP A 262 6.28 62.17 -102.15
C ASP A 262 7.11 61.18 -101.27
N SER A 263 6.57 61.05 -100.04
CA SER A 263 6.42 59.86 -99.15
C SER A 263 7.55 59.60 -98.11
N VAL A 264 7.37 59.02 -96.90
CA VAL A 264 6.43 58.00 -96.41
C VAL A 264 6.63 57.68 -94.87
N LEU A 265 5.67 57.00 -94.22
CA LEU A 265 5.70 56.14 -92.96
C LEU A 265 5.96 56.79 -91.58
N GLY A 266 5.54 56.28 -90.40
CA GLY A 266 4.95 55.00 -89.96
C GLY A 266 4.64 54.95 -88.43
N SER A 267 4.08 53.82 -87.97
CA SER A 267 3.38 53.50 -86.70
C SER A 267 4.24 53.11 -85.47
N THR A 268 3.60 52.87 -84.28
CA THR A 268 3.87 51.93 -83.13
C THR A 268 3.67 52.60 -81.74
N GLU A 269 3.33 52.00 -80.58
CA GLU A 269 2.76 50.73 -80.06
C GLU A 269 2.68 50.86 -78.50
N GLN A 270 1.77 50.14 -77.80
CA GLN A 270 1.53 50.15 -76.34
C GLN A 270 2.34 49.08 -75.57
N LEU A 271 2.58 49.25 -74.25
CA LEU A 271 2.98 48.16 -73.31
C LEU A 271 2.66 48.46 -71.83
N ARG A 272 2.26 47.42 -71.04
CA ARG A 272 2.60 47.09 -69.62
C ARG A 272 1.62 46.02 -69.03
N ASN A 273 1.87 45.19 -68.00
CA ASN A 273 2.99 44.44 -67.32
C ASN A 273 2.35 43.69 -66.08
N PRO A 274 2.76 42.49 -65.59
CA PRO A 274 3.16 42.39 -64.14
C PRO A 274 4.06 41.20 -63.64
N SER A 275 4.58 41.37 -62.39
CA SER A 275 4.98 40.43 -61.28
C SER A 275 6.21 39.49 -61.38
N ILE A 276 6.91 39.21 -60.26
CA ILE A 276 8.28 38.62 -60.16
C ILE A 276 8.37 37.10 -60.44
N ALA A 277 7.36 36.29 -60.13
CA ALA A 277 7.27 34.92 -60.66
C ALA A 277 6.94 34.92 -62.16
N ALA A 278 6.24 35.96 -62.61
CA ALA A 278 6.11 36.28 -64.02
C ALA A 278 7.41 36.86 -64.59
N ARG A 279 8.29 37.55 -63.86
CA ARG A 279 9.59 38.04 -64.38
C ARG A 279 10.46 36.88 -64.87
N PHE A 280 10.49 35.75 -64.17
CA PHE A 280 11.23 34.57 -64.65
C PHE A 280 10.54 33.83 -65.82
N ARG A 281 9.20 33.80 -65.90
CA ARG A 281 8.49 33.34 -67.11
C ARG A 281 8.58 34.31 -68.28
N VAL A 282 8.73 35.60 -68.00
CA VAL A 282 8.89 36.70 -68.95
C VAL A 282 10.28 36.63 -69.58
N TYR A 283 11.34 36.38 -68.81
CA TYR A 283 12.66 36.11 -69.39
C TYR A 283 12.68 34.85 -70.26
N ALA A 284 11.91 33.81 -69.90
CA ALA A 284 11.73 32.61 -70.72
C ALA A 284 10.96 32.86 -72.02
N SER A 285 10.05 33.85 -72.05
CA SER A 285 9.32 34.24 -73.25
C SER A 285 10.07 35.24 -74.14
N PHE A 286 11.11 35.92 -73.63
CA PHE A 286 12.07 36.68 -74.43
C PHE A 286 13.15 35.81 -75.10
N GLY A 287 13.06 34.48 -75.01
CA GLY A 287 13.91 33.55 -75.76
C GLY A 287 15.38 33.50 -75.35
N GLN A 288 15.78 34.20 -74.28
CA GLN A 288 17.20 34.35 -73.90
C GLN A 288 17.53 34.03 -72.44
N THR A 289 16.61 33.50 -71.62
CA THR A 289 17.06 32.92 -70.33
C THR A 289 17.89 31.67 -70.56
N PRO A 290 19.08 31.56 -69.96
CA PRO A 290 19.85 30.33 -69.96
C PRO A 290 19.00 29.18 -69.40
N LYS A 291 18.92 28.05 -70.13
CA LYS A 291 18.21 26.85 -69.66
C LYS A 291 18.65 26.41 -68.27
N SER A 292 19.94 26.58 -67.95
CA SER A 292 20.52 26.22 -66.65
C SER A 292 19.92 27.01 -65.47
N LEU A 293 19.52 28.27 -65.68
CA LEU A 293 18.90 29.11 -64.64
C LEU A 293 17.47 28.65 -64.33
N VAL A 294 16.73 28.25 -65.37
CA VAL A 294 15.37 27.73 -65.23
C VAL A 294 15.39 26.38 -64.52
N GLU A 295 16.27 25.47 -64.94
CA GLU A 295 16.44 24.16 -64.31
C GLU A 295 16.88 24.27 -62.84
N SER A 296 17.79 25.19 -62.52
CA SER A 296 18.22 25.46 -61.15
C SER A 296 17.09 26.04 -60.29
N GLY A 297 16.26 26.92 -60.85
CA GLY A 297 15.09 27.48 -60.16
C GLY A 297 14.02 26.43 -59.84
N GLU A 298 13.74 25.51 -60.78
CA GLU A 298 12.84 24.39 -60.54
C GLU A 298 13.39 23.43 -59.47
N LYS A 299 14.70 23.14 -59.51
CA LYS A 299 15.36 22.32 -58.49
C LYS A 299 15.26 22.96 -57.10
N TYR A 300 15.50 24.27 -57.01
CA TYR A 300 15.33 25.02 -55.75
C TYR A 300 13.89 24.94 -55.23
N SER A 301 12.90 25.16 -56.10
CA SER A 301 11.49 25.07 -55.72
C SER A 301 11.10 23.68 -55.18
N LYS A 302 11.63 22.60 -55.77
CA LYS A 302 11.37 21.22 -55.31
C LYS A 302 12.00 20.96 -53.94
N ILE A 303 13.21 21.48 -53.69
CA ILE A 303 13.90 21.34 -52.39
C ILE A 303 13.10 22.05 -51.28
N ILE A 304 12.62 23.27 -51.52
CA ILE A 304 11.80 24.01 -50.55
C ILE A 304 10.50 23.24 -50.22
N GLN A 305 9.80 22.73 -51.24
CA GLN A 305 8.59 21.92 -51.02
C GLN A 305 8.87 20.65 -50.20
N GLN A 306 10.01 19.99 -50.42
CA GLN A 306 10.41 18.81 -49.64
C GLN A 306 10.77 19.17 -48.19
N LEU A 307 11.44 20.30 -47.96
CA LEU A 307 11.74 20.80 -46.61
C LEU A 307 10.46 21.13 -45.83
N ASP A 308 9.47 21.76 -46.47
CA ASP A 308 8.17 22.04 -45.85
C ASP A 308 7.43 20.75 -45.45
N LEU A 309 7.41 19.74 -46.34
CA LEU A 309 6.82 18.43 -46.06
C LEU A 309 7.50 17.72 -44.88
N ILE A 310 8.85 17.74 -44.83
CA ILE A 310 9.61 17.15 -43.71
C ILE A 310 9.34 17.92 -42.42
N GLY A 311 9.20 19.25 -42.49
CA GLY A 311 8.83 20.08 -41.35
C GLY A 311 7.48 19.68 -40.73
N GLU A 312 6.46 19.48 -41.56
CA GLU A 312 5.14 19.03 -41.10
C GLU A 312 5.16 17.58 -40.58
N GLU A 313 5.86 16.67 -41.24
CA GLU A 313 6.01 15.29 -40.76
C GLU A 313 6.74 15.23 -39.40
N THR A 314 7.77 16.05 -39.22
CA THR A 314 8.52 16.15 -37.95
C THR A 314 7.65 16.70 -36.80
N LYS A 315 6.78 17.69 -37.09
CA LYS A 315 5.79 18.19 -36.12
C LYS A 315 4.79 17.09 -35.75
N LEU A 316 4.30 16.32 -36.73
CA LEU A 316 3.37 15.22 -36.50
C LEU A 316 3.99 14.12 -35.63
N VAL A 317 5.20 13.66 -35.96
CA VAL A 317 5.93 12.65 -35.18
C VAL A 317 6.18 13.16 -33.75
N SER A 318 6.54 14.44 -33.58
CA SER A 318 6.73 15.03 -32.24
C SER A 318 5.44 15.03 -31.42
N ARG A 319 4.28 15.33 -32.03
CA ARG A 319 2.98 15.22 -31.34
C ARG A 319 2.65 13.79 -30.94
N GLN A 320 2.95 12.81 -31.80
CA GLN A 320 2.73 11.38 -31.50
C GLN A 320 3.62 10.91 -30.33
N ILE A 321 4.88 11.34 -30.28
CA ILE A 321 5.79 11.04 -29.16
C ILE A 321 5.20 11.59 -27.85
N GLU A 322 4.75 12.85 -27.81
CA GLU A 322 4.17 13.44 -26.60
C GLU A 322 2.88 12.72 -26.16
N GLN A 323 2.03 12.34 -27.11
CA GLN A 323 0.82 11.54 -26.80
C GLN A 323 1.18 10.17 -26.21
N SER A 324 2.17 9.46 -26.76
CA SER A 324 2.63 8.18 -26.22
C SER A 324 3.34 8.32 -24.88
N LYS A 325 4.11 9.40 -24.64
CA LYS A 325 4.69 9.71 -23.33
C LYS A 325 3.62 9.92 -22.26
N SER A 326 2.54 10.64 -22.60
CA SER A 326 1.39 10.81 -21.69
C SER A 326 0.69 9.48 -21.38
N LYS A 327 0.46 8.62 -22.40
CA LYS A 327 -0.09 7.27 -22.19
C LYS A 327 0.82 6.40 -21.30
N LEU A 328 2.13 6.43 -21.56
CA LEU A 328 3.12 5.69 -20.77
C LEU A 328 3.11 6.15 -19.31
N ALA A 329 3.07 7.46 -19.04
CA ALA A 329 2.96 8.00 -17.69
C ALA A 329 1.68 7.52 -16.98
N SER A 330 0.55 7.51 -17.68
CA SER A 330 -0.71 6.97 -17.13
C SER A 330 -0.61 5.47 -16.83
N CYS A 331 0.03 4.68 -17.69
CA CYS A 331 0.23 3.25 -17.46
C CYS A 331 1.17 2.99 -16.27
N MET A 332 2.24 3.76 -16.12
CA MET A 332 3.17 3.65 -14.99
C MET A 332 2.50 4.04 -13.66
N ASN A 333 1.71 5.11 -13.63
CA ASN A 333 0.92 5.48 -12.44
C ASN A 333 -0.07 4.37 -12.06
N ARG A 334 -0.71 3.73 -13.05
CA ARG A 334 -1.59 2.59 -12.82
C ARG A 334 -0.83 1.37 -12.29
N GLU A 335 0.39 1.10 -12.78
CA GLU A 335 1.24 0.03 -12.26
C GLU A 335 1.58 0.29 -10.78
N GLY A 336 2.06 1.49 -10.45
CA GLY A 336 2.39 1.86 -9.07
C GLY A 336 1.19 1.76 -8.13
N PHE A 337 -0.01 2.15 -8.59
CA PHE A 337 -1.25 1.96 -7.83
C PHE A 337 -1.58 0.48 -7.60
N LEU A 338 -1.46 -0.36 -8.65
CA LEU A 338 -1.74 -1.79 -8.55
C LEU A 338 -0.73 -2.49 -7.65
N GLU A 339 0.56 -2.13 -7.72
CA GLU A 339 1.61 -2.66 -6.85
C GLU A 339 1.39 -2.26 -5.40
N ALA A 340 1.10 -0.98 -5.12
CA ALA A 340 0.76 -0.51 -3.78
C ALA A 340 -0.47 -1.23 -3.21
N LYS A 341 -1.51 -1.44 -4.03
CA LYS A 341 -2.71 -2.18 -3.62
C LYS A 341 -2.40 -3.65 -3.35
N THR A 342 -1.57 -4.29 -4.18
CA THR A 342 -1.12 -5.68 -3.99
C THR A 342 -0.33 -5.81 -2.70
N GLN A 343 0.57 -4.87 -2.42
CA GLN A 343 1.37 -4.86 -1.20
C GLN A 343 0.49 -4.64 0.04
N SER A 344 -0.46 -3.70 -0.01
CA SER A 344 -1.43 -3.47 1.07
C SER A 344 -2.27 -4.71 1.35
N ILE A 345 -2.70 -5.44 0.31
CA ILE A 345 -3.41 -6.73 0.48
C ILE A 345 -2.48 -7.77 1.13
N ARG A 346 -1.24 -7.90 0.68
CA ARG A 346 -0.26 -8.84 1.27
C ARG A 346 0.02 -8.52 2.74
N GLU A 347 0.20 -7.25 3.09
CA GLU A 347 0.38 -6.81 4.47
C GLU A 347 -0.86 -7.07 5.32
N GLY A 348 -2.05 -6.81 4.77
CA GLY A 348 -3.32 -7.17 5.42
C GLY A 348 -3.44 -8.67 5.71
N ILE A 349 -3.11 -9.53 4.75
CA ILE A 349 -3.12 -10.99 4.93
C ILE A 349 -2.07 -11.43 5.96
N LYS A 350 -0.87 -10.85 5.92
CA LYS A 350 0.20 -11.12 6.89
C LYS A 350 -0.22 -10.74 8.32
N ASN A 351 -0.88 -9.60 8.49
CA ASN A 351 -1.38 -9.13 9.78
C ASN A 351 -2.50 -10.02 10.34
N LEU A 352 -3.23 -10.73 9.47
CA LEU A 352 -4.21 -11.74 9.87
C LEU A 352 -3.57 -13.08 10.30
N GLY A 353 -2.24 -13.18 10.31
CA GLY A 353 -1.52 -14.40 10.72
C GLY A 353 -1.61 -15.54 9.70
N VAL A 354 -2.07 -15.26 8.47
CA VAL A 354 -2.13 -16.23 7.38
C VAL A 354 -0.78 -16.20 6.67
N GLU A 355 0.07 -17.20 6.93
CA GLU A 355 1.27 -17.41 6.13
C GLU A 355 0.88 -17.83 4.71
N ILE A 356 1.05 -16.92 3.75
CA ILE A 356 0.97 -17.25 2.33
C ILE A 356 2.22 -18.07 2.00
N SER A 357 2.09 -19.38 2.03
CA SER A 357 3.11 -20.31 1.57
C SER A 357 3.11 -20.34 0.03
N ASP A 358 4.21 -19.92 -0.60
CA ASP A 358 4.41 -20.01 -2.06
C ASP A 358 4.45 -21.46 -2.59
N THR A 359 4.36 -22.45 -1.71
CA THR A 359 4.33 -23.88 -2.10
C THR A 359 2.90 -24.40 -2.24
N ILE A 360 2.25 -24.10 -3.37
CA ILE A 360 1.22 -25.01 -3.91
C ILE A 360 1.96 -26.19 -4.54
N LYS A 361 2.44 -27.11 -3.69
CA LYS A 361 2.81 -28.46 -4.16
C LYS A 361 1.54 -29.29 -4.22
N SER A 362 1.24 -29.73 -5.44
CA SER A 362 0.17 -30.64 -5.79
C SER A 362 0.05 -31.83 -4.83
N GLY A 363 -1.12 -31.98 -4.21
CA GLY A 363 -1.62 -33.27 -3.72
C GLY A 363 -1.98 -33.32 -2.24
N GLY A 364 -3.28 -33.44 -1.94
CA GLY A 364 -3.79 -34.12 -0.75
C GLY A 364 -4.26 -33.25 0.42
N TYR A 365 -5.48 -32.72 0.29
CA TYR A 365 -6.48 -32.28 1.29
C TYR A 365 -6.11 -31.70 2.69
N GLU A 366 -6.65 -30.49 2.87
CA GLU A 366 -7.21 -29.78 4.05
C GLU A 366 -6.32 -29.49 5.28
N PRO A 367 -6.30 -28.20 5.69
CA PRO A 367 -7.43 -27.61 6.40
C PRO A 367 -7.86 -26.21 5.92
N GLY A 368 -9.16 -26.01 5.67
CA GLY A 368 -9.85 -24.71 5.80
C GLY A 368 -9.24 -23.46 5.15
N ILE A 369 -8.49 -23.59 4.06
CA ILE A 369 -7.89 -22.45 3.35
C ILE A 369 -9.00 -21.75 2.57
N ILE A 370 -9.41 -20.57 3.02
CA ILE A 370 -10.17 -19.63 2.18
C ILE A 370 -9.25 -19.25 1.03
N SER A 371 -9.42 -19.90 -0.12
CA SER A 371 -8.79 -19.51 -1.38
C SER A 371 -9.35 -18.15 -1.78
N LEU A 372 -8.72 -17.09 -1.31
CA LEU A 372 -8.96 -15.75 -1.84
C LEU A 372 -8.40 -15.76 -3.27
N ASP A 373 -9.28 -15.87 -4.27
CA ASP A 373 -8.94 -15.78 -5.71
C ASP A 373 -8.50 -14.36 -6.16
N VAL A 374 -8.29 -13.46 -5.20
CA VAL A 374 -7.95 -12.04 -5.42
C VAL A 374 -6.50 -11.79 -5.87
N PRO A 375 -5.46 -12.59 -5.49
CA PRO A 375 -4.08 -12.35 -5.95
C PRO A 375 -3.92 -12.51 -7.46
N LYS A 376 -4.53 -13.53 -8.05
CA LYS A 376 -4.29 -13.90 -9.45
C LYS A 376 -4.84 -12.86 -10.43
N ALA A 377 -6.05 -12.34 -10.17
CA ALA A 377 -6.65 -11.30 -11.01
C ALA A 377 -5.85 -9.99 -10.98
N VAL A 378 -5.25 -9.65 -9.83
CA VAL A 378 -4.40 -8.45 -9.70
C VAL A 378 -3.05 -8.68 -10.37
N GLU A 379 -2.46 -9.86 -10.21
CA GLU A 379 -1.21 -10.24 -10.90
C GLU A 379 -1.38 -10.25 -12.42
N ASP A 380 -2.48 -10.80 -12.94
CA ASP A 380 -2.81 -10.78 -14.37
C ASP A 380 -3.01 -9.35 -14.88
N ALA A 381 -3.62 -8.47 -14.07
CA ALA A 381 -3.78 -7.06 -14.39
C ALA A 381 -2.45 -6.30 -14.41
N VAL A 382 -1.53 -6.59 -13.47
CA VAL A 382 -0.16 -6.04 -13.44
C VAL A 382 0.63 -6.55 -14.64
N ALA A 383 0.58 -7.84 -14.95
CA ALA A 383 1.25 -8.42 -16.11
C ALA A 383 0.75 -7.81 -17.44
N THR A 384 -0.57 -7.64 -17.57
CA THR A 384 -1.17 -6.97 -18.73
C THR A 384 -0.72 -5.50 -18.83
N ASN A 385 -0.64 -4.79 -17.70
CA ASN A 385 -0.19 -3.40 -17.68
C ASN A 385 1.31 -3.28 -18.03
N ARG A 386 2.15 -4.21 -17.57
CA ARG A 386 3.57 -4.29 -17.95
C ARG A 386 3.76 -4.51 -19.44
N LEU A 387 2.95 -5.36 -20.07
CA LEU A 387 2.97 -5.53 -21.53
C LEU A 387 2.61 -4.24 -22.26
N LYS A 388 1.61 -3.49 -21.78
CA LYS A 388 1.24 -2.18 -22.36
C LYS A 388 2.35 -1.14 -22.20
N ILE A 389 3.02 -1.11 -21.05
CA ILE A 389 4.18 -0.24 -20.79
C ILE A 389 5.30 -0.58 -21.77
N LYS A 390 5.59 -1.87 -21.96
CA LYS A 390 6.61 -2.34 -22.90
C LYS A 390 6.28 -1.92 -24.34
N SER A 391 5.04 -2.13 -24.80
CA SER A 391 4.64 -1.76 -26.16
C SER A 391 4.67 -0.24 -26.41
N GLU A 392 4.30 0.58 -25.41
CA GLU A 392 4.38 2.05 -25.56
C GLU A 392 5.83 2.55 -25.56
N ARG A 393 6.73 1.92 -24.80
CA ARG A 393 8.18 2.23 -24.87
C ARG A 393 8.77 1.91 -26.24
N GLU A 394 8.49 0.72 -26.77
CA GLU A 394 8.94 0.33 -28.12
C GLU A 394 8.41 1.27 -29.20
N LEU A 395 7.16 1.74 -29.07
CA LEU A 395 6.59 2.74 -29.97
C LEU A 395 7.31 4.10 -29.87
N ILE A 396 7.60 4.57 -28.66
CA ILE A 396 8.34 5.83 -28.45
C ILE A 396 9.74 5.73 -29.07
N ASP A 397 10.47 4.64 -28.83
CA ASP A 397 11.81 4.44 -29.39
C ASP A 397 11.79 4.43 -30.92
N SER A 398 10.78 3.78 -31.52
CA SER A 398 10.57 3.77 -32.98
C SER A 398 10.28 5.17 -33.54
N LEU A 399 9.43 5.94 -32.87
CA LEU A 399 9.11 7.31 -33.29
C LEU A 399 10.28 8.28 -33.11
N GLU A 400 11.07 8.14 -32.04
CA GLU A 400 12.28 8.94 -31.82
C GLU A 400 13.35 8.64 -32.88
N LEU A 401 13.50 7.37 -33.29
CA LEU A 401 14.35 7.01 -34.43
C LEU A 401 13.87 7.65 -35.74
N LYS A 402 12.55 7.59 -36.01
CA LYS A 402 11.96 8.23 -37.21
C LYS A 402 12.18 9.75 -37.20
N LYS A 403 12.01 10.40 -36.06
CA LYS A 403 12.27 11.84 -35.89
C LYS A 403 13.74 12.17 -36.22
N LYS A 404 14.68 11.36 -35.73
CA LYS A 404 16.11 11.54 -36.02
C LYS A 404 16.41 11.44 -37.52
N GLN A 405 15.83 10.45 -38.21
CA GLN A 405 15.98 10.28 -39.66
C GLN A 405 15.41 11.47 -40.45
N LEU A 406 14.28 12.03 -40.03
CA LEU A 406 13.69 13.22 -40.66
C LEU A 406 14.58 14.46 -40.49
N ILE A 407 15.17 14.64 -39.31
CA ILE A 407 16.11 15.73 -39.04
C ILE A 407 17.35 15.61 -39.93
N GLU A 408 17.96 14.43 -40.01
CA GLU A 408 19.13 14.18 -40.85
C GLU A 408 18.83 14.46 -42.33
N LYS A 409 17.65 14.02 -42.82
CA LYS A 409 17.19 14.32 -44.18
C LYS A 409 16.95 15.82 -44.42
N ALA A 410 16.44 16.55 -43.43
CA ALA A 410 16.28 18.00 -43.50
C ALA A 410 17.64 18.71 -43.59
N ASP A 411 18.64 18.27 -42.82
CA ASP A 411 20.00 18.81 -42.87
C ASP A 411 20.67 18.56 -44.22
N GLU A 412 20.48 17.37 -44.81
CA GLU A 412 20.95 17.06 -46.17
C GLU A 412 20.31 17.97 -47.21
N LEU A 413 18.99 18.16 -47.16
CA LEU A 413 18.26 19.03 -48.07
C LEU A 413 18.62 20.51 -47.88
N SER A 414 18.88 20.96 -46.65
CA SER A 414 19.33 22.33 -46.39
C SER A 414 20.74 22.59 -46.96
N LYS A 415 21.64 21.61 -46.88
CA LYS A 415 22.95 21.69 -47.56
C LYS A 415 22.78 21.78 -49.08
N GLU A 416 21.88 20.99 -49.66
CA GLU A 416 21.60 21.04 -51.10
C GLU A 416 20.91 22.34 -51.51
N GLU A 417 20.00 22.87 -50.69
CA GLU A 417 19.35 24.17 -50.87
C GLU A 417 20.40 25.29 -50.96
N THR A 418 21.38 25.27 -50.06
CA THR A 418 22.46 26.26 -50.02
C THR A 418 23.31 26.19 -51.28
N LYS A 419 23.70 24.98 -51.72
CA LYS A 419 24.43 24.78 -52.98
C LYS A 419 23.66 25.30 -54.20
N VAL A 420 22.37 24.98 -54.30
CA VAL A 420 21.53 25.42 -55.43
C VAL A 420 21.34 26.93 -55.39
N ARG A 421 21.17 27.52 -54.21
CA ARG A 421 21.10 28.99 -54.04
C ARG A 421 22.38 29.66 -54.51
N ASP A 422 23.54 29.15 -54.12
CA ASP A 422 24.84 29.72 -54.53
C ASP A 422 25.03 29.64 -56.06
N ILE A 423 24.62 28.53 -56.68
CA ILE A 423 24.61 28.39 -58.14
C ILE A 423 23.69 29.43 -58.78
N LEU A 424 22.46 29.56 -58.28
CA LEU A 424 21.48 30.53 -58.79
C LEU A 424 21.99 31.97 -58.68
N MET A 425 22.56 32.35 -57.54
CA MET A 425 23.14 33.68 -57.32
C MET A 425 24.33 33.92 -58.26
N GLY A 426 25.17 32.90 -58.50
CA GLY A 426 26.28 32.97 -59.44
C GLY A 426 25.85 33.09 -60.90
N GLU A 427 24.81 32.38 -61.31
CA GLU A 427 24.22 32.49 -62.65
C GLU A 427 23.50 33.82 -62.85
N GLU A 428 22.73 34.29 -61.87
CA GLU A 428 22.07 35.59 -61.92
C GLU A 428 23.09 36.72 -62.05
N LYS A 429 24.19 36.65 -61.29
CA LYS A 429 25.29 37.61 -61.40
C LYS A 429 25.91 37.60 -62.80
N ARG A 430 26.24 36.42 -63.34
CA ARG A 430 26.80 36.29 -64.71
C ARG A 430 25.84 36.84 -65.76
N PHE A 431 24.56 36.57 -65.63
CA PHE A 431 23.53 37.09 -66.53
C PHE A 431 23.42 38.62 -66.44
N ARG A 432 23.42 39.18 -65.23
CA ARG A 432 23.40 40.63 -64.99
C ARG A 432 24.63 41.33 -65.56
N ASP A 433 25.81 40.74 -65.36
CA ASP A 433 27.08 41.25 -65.90
C ASP A 433 27.08 41.18 -67.44
N GLY A 434 26.54 40.11 -68.03
CA GLY A 434 26.33 39.99 -69.48
C GLY A 434 25.38 41.04 -70.04
N LEU A 435 24.23 41.28 -69.39
CA LEU A 435 23.30 42.35 -69.75
C LEU A 435 23.96 43.73 -69.64
N LYS A 436 24.74 43.98 -68.59
CA LYS A 436 25.49 45.24 -68.45
C LYS A 436 26.50 45.42 -69.58
N GLY A 437 27.20 44.37 -69.98
CA GLY A 437 28.06 44.36 -71.16
C GLY A 437 27.31 44.73 -72.44
N ASN A 438 26.17 44.06 -72.70
CA ASN A 438 25.34 44.35 -73.88
C ASN A 438 24.81 45.79 -73.88
N VAL A 439 24.38 46.30 -72.73
CA VAL A 439 23.92 47.69 -72.59
C VAL A 439 25.07 48.67 -72.90
N LEU A 440 26.28 48.41 -72.42
CA LEU A 440 27.44 49.24 -72.73
C LEU A 440 27.79 49.20 -74.23
N THR A 441 27.69 48.04 -74.88
CA THR A 441 27.87 47.91 -76.33
C THR A 441 26.78 48.66 -77.11
N LEU A 442 25.52 48.52 -76.72
CA LEU A 442 24.42 49.27 -77.35
C LEU A 442 24.55 50.78 -77.13
N GLN A 443 25.06 51.21 -75.97
CA GLN A 443 25.35 52.62 -75.71
C GLN A 443 26.51 53.14 -76.57
N SER A 444 27.55 52.34 -76.81
CA SER A 444 28.66 52.73 -77.69
C SER A 444 28.24 52.75 -79.16
N GLU A 445 27.42 51.80 -79.61
CA GLU A 445 26.80 51.81 -80.93
C GLU A 445 25.85 53.01 -81.11
N LYS A 446 25.00 53.28 -80.12
CA LYS A 446 24.14 54.47 -80.11
C LYS A 446 24.97 55.74 -80.27
N LYS A 447 26.03 55.89 -79.47
CA LYS A 447 26.93 57.04 -79.56
C LYS A 447 27.59 57.15 -80.94
N ARG A 448 28.05 56.02 -81.50
CA ARG A 448 28.61 55.98 -82.84
C ARG A 448 27.58 56.44 -83.89
N CYS A 449 26.34 55.98 -83.81
CA CYS A 449 25.27 56.43 -84.70
C CYS A 449 24.96 57.93 -84.51
N GLU A 450 24.92 58.42 -83.28
CA GLU A 450 24.77 59.86 -82.97
C GLU A 450 25.92 60.70 -83.55
N ASP A 451 27.15 60.19 -83.56
CA ASP A 451 28.32 60.83 -84.17
C ASP A 451 28.27 60.78 -85.70
N GLU A 452 27.85 59.66 -86.30
CA GLU A 452 27.64 59.52 -87.75
C GLU A 452 26.53 60.46 -88.26
N ILE A 453 25.43 60.59 -87.52
CA ILE A 453 24.34 61.53 -87.81
C ILE A 453 24.87 62.97 -87.79
N ARG A 454 25.61 63.37 -86.74
CA ARG A 454 26.21 64.71 -86.66
C ARG A 454 27.15 65.01 -87.82
N ALA A 455 27.98 64.05 -88.23
CA ALA A 455 28.86 64.21 -89.37
C ALA A 455 28.10 64.37 -90.70
N LEU A 456 26.98 63.68 -90.87
CA LEU A 456 26.10 63.84 -92.03
C LEU A 456 25.38 65.20 -92.02
N GLU A 457 24.90 65.64 -90.86
CA GLU A 457 24.30 66.97 -90.68
C GLU A 457 25.29 68.09 -91.03
N GLU A 458 26.55 67.96 -90.63
CA GLU A 458 27.61 68.92 -90.94
C GLU A 458 27.95 68.95 -92.44
N LYS A 459 28.05 67.78 -93.09
CA LYS A 459 28.22 67.69 -94.55
C LYS A 459 27.04 68.31 -95.30
N LEU A 460 25.81 68.07 -94.85
CA LEU A 460 24.61 68.65 -95.43
C LEU A 460 24.59 70.17 -95.27
N LYS A 461 25.11 70.69 -94.15
CA LYS A 461 25.24 72.13 -93.91
C LYS A 461 26.24 72.76 -94.88
N ILE A 462 27.41 72.16 -95.08
CA ILE A 462 28.41 72.63 -96.06
C ILE A 462 27.83 72.66 -97.47
N GLN A 463 27.14 71.59 -97.89
CA GLN A 463 26.47 71.52 -99.20
C GLN A 463 25.37 72.57 -99.41
N LYS A 464 24.82 73.15 -98.34
CA LYS A 464 23.84 74.23 -98.41
C LYS A 464 24.48 75.62 -98.45
N GLU A 465 25.74 75.72 -98.03
CA GLU A 465 26.52 76.97 -98.03
C GLU A 465 27.29 77.16 -99.35
N GLU A 466 27.58 76.07 -100.07
CA GLU A 466 27.99 76.04 -101.48
C GLU A 466 26.81 76.24 -102.44
#